data_AF-A0A969F4G1-F1
#
_entry.id   AF-A0A969F4G1-F1
#
_cell.length_a   1.000
_cell.length_b   1.000
_cell.length_c   1.000
_cell.angle_alpha   90.00
_cell.angle_beta   90.00
_cell.angle_gamma   90.00
#
_symmetry.space_group_name_H-M   'P 1'
#
loop_
_entity.id
_entity.type
_entity.pdbx_description
1 polymer ?
#
loop_
_entity_poly.entity_id
_entity_poly.type
_entity_poly.pdbx_seq_one_letter_code
_entity_poly.pdbx_strand_id
1 'polypeptide(L)'
;SLGKLAASHVARAAARVHTLIAGADALLAGADGPEQGIIAEILLSVPAVSIAGGTDEIQRNIIAERVLQMPKEPRFDTGPFRDVARNVGDDR
;
A
#
# COMPACT_ATOMS: atom_id res chain seq x y z
N SER A 1 5.25 -8.48 6.12
CA SER A 1 5.95 -8.75 7.40
C SER A 1 6.21 -7.42 8.10
N LEU A 2 6.84 -7.43 9.29
CA LEU A 2 7.32 -6.21 9.93
C LEU A 2 8.25 -5.40 9.00
N GLY A 3 9.20 -6.07 8.34
CA GLY A 3 10.10 -5.44 7.38
C GLY A 3 9.37 -4.77 6.21
N LYS A 4 8.35 -5.43 5.65
CA LYS A 4 7.53 -4.84 4.57
C LYS A 4 6.77 -3.59 5.03
N LEU A 5 6.18 -3.60 6.23
CA LEU A 5 5.50 -2.42 6.78
C LEU A 5 6.47 -1.28 7.04
N ALA A 6 7.65 -1.56 7.57
CA ALA A 6 8.70 -0.58 7.77
C ALA A 6 9.14 0.04 6.44
N ALA A 7 9.39 -0.77 5.42
CA ALA A 7 9.74 -0.31 4.08
C ALA A 7 8.63 0.55 3.46
N SER A 8 7.38 0.10 3.54
CA SER A 8 6.18 0.84 3.10
C SER A 8 6.07 2.21 3.77
N HIS A 9 6.31 2.27 5.09
CA HIS A 9 6.31 3.50 5.85
C HIS A 9 7.45 4.46 5.45
N VAL A 10 8.68 3.95 5.34
CA VAL A 10 9.85 4.73 4.93
C VAL A 10 9.68 5.26 3.52
N ALA A 11 9.22 4.44 2.57
CA ALA A 11 8.99 4.85 1.19
C ALA A 11 7.98 6.00 1.10
N ARG A 12 6.86 5.91 1.83
CA ARG A 12 5.87 7.00 1.90
C ARG A 12 6.44 8.26 2.54
N ALA A 13 7.26 8.12 3.58
CA ALA A 13 7.92 9.27 4.21
C ALA A 13 8.90 9.95 3.25
N ALA A 14 9.72 9.16 2.54
CA ALA A 14 10.63 9.67 1.53
C ALA A 14 9.90 10.37 0.39
N ALA A 15 8.85 9.77 -0.16
CA ALA A 15 8.02 10.38 -1.21
C ALA A 15 7.46 11.75 -0.77
N ARG A 16 6.93 11.84 0.46
CA ARG A 16 6.45 13.13 1.00
C ARG A 16 7.55 14.17 1.13
N VAL A 17 8.72 13.79 1.65
CA VAL A 17 9.83 14.73 1.82
C VAL A 17 10.36 15.19 0.46
N HIS A 18 10.49 14.29 -0.51
CA HIS A 18 10.88 14.62 -1.87
C HIS A 18 9.94 15.66 -2.49
N THR A 19 8.62 15.45 -2.40
CA THR A 19 7.66 16.39 -2.97
C THR A 19 7.59 17.71 -2.21
N LEU A 20 7.81 17.71 -0.90
CA LEU A 20 7.89 18.95 -0.11
C LEU A 20 9.10 19.81 -0.52
N ILE A 21 10.25 19.17 -0.79
CA ILE A 21 11.47 19.87 -1.21
C ILE A 21 11.32 20.39 -2.65
N ALA A 22 10.81 19.57 -3.56
CA ALA A 22 10.66 19.92 -4.97
C ALA A 22 9.46 20.83 -5.27
N GLY A 23 8.51 20.95 -4.34
CA GLY A 23 7.32 21.80 -4.53
C GLY A 23 6.47 21.37 -5.72
N ALA A 24 5.99 22.34 -6.51
CA ALA A 24 5.15 22.07 -7.67
C ALA A 24 5.89 21.30 -8.79
N ASP A 25 7.22 21.46 -8.88
CA ASP A 25 8.04 20.78 -9.90
C ASP A 25 8.06 19.26 -9.70
N ALA A 26 7.67 18.77 -8.51
CA ALA A 26 7.48 17.35 -8.25
C ALA A 26 6.42 16.67 -9.14
N LEU A 27 5.59 17.47 -9.83
CA LEU A 27 4.57 16.98 -10.76
C LEU A 27 5.07 16.87 -12.21
N LEU A 28 6.27 17.39 -12.51
CA LEU A 28 6.87 17.34 -13.84
C LEU A 28 7.55 15.98 -14.07
N ALA A 29 7.27 15.37 -15.22
CA ALA A 29 7.85 14.09 -15.63
C ALA A 29 8.98 14.30 -16.65
N GLY A 30 9.85 13.29 -16.78
CA GLY A 30 10.94 13.28 -17.76
C GLY A 30 11.95 14.40 -17.54
N ALA A 31 12.61 14.84 -18.60
CA ALA A 31 13.72 15.79 -18.54
C ALA A 31 13.36 17.17 -17.94
N ASP A 32 12.07 17.53 -17.97
CA ASP A 32 11.58 18.79 -17.39
C ASP A 32 11.39 18.71 -15.87
N GLY A 33 11.43 17.50 -15.30
CA GLY A 33 11.26 17.25 -13.88
C GLY A 33 12.57 17.24 -13.08
N PRO A 34 12.53 17.53 -11.77
CA PRO A 34 13.66 17.38 -10.87
C PRO A 34 14.23 15.97 -10.94
N GLU A 35 15.56 15.87 -10.95
CA GLU A 35 16.27 14.59 -11.10
C GLU A 35 15.79 13.81 -12.33
N GLN A 36 15.56 14.51 -13.46
CA GLN A 36 15.10 13.91 -14.72
C GLN A 36 13.76 13.16 -14.57
N GLY A 37 12.89 13.64 -13.67
CA GLY A 37 11.55 13.09 -13.43
C GLY A 37 11.48 12.02 -12.34
N ILE A 38 12.60 11.65 -11.72
CA ILE A 38 12.64 10.62 -10.65
C ILE A 38 11.71 10.97 -9.49
N ILE A 39 11.59 12.25 -9.13
CA ILE A 39 10.72 12.67 -8.02
C ILE A 39 9.24 12.37 -8.32
N ALA A 40 8.80 12.64 -9.55
CA ALA A 40 7.44 12.32 -9.99
C ALA A 40 7.21 10.81 -10.05
N GLU A 41 8.19 10.03 -10.53
CA GLU A 41 8.10 8.57 -10.54
C GLU A 41 7.98 7.98 -9.13
N ILE A 42 8.74 8.50 -8.16
CA ILE A 42 8.65 8.09 -6.76
C ILE A 42 7.26 8.42 -6.20
N LEU A 43 6.76 9.63 -6.42
CA LEU A 43 5.42 10.04 -5.97
C LEU A 43 4.33 9.08 -6.48
N LEU A 44 4.41 8.70 -7.76
CA LEU A 44 3.41 7.83 -8.41
C LEU A 44 3.54 6.36 -8.02
N SER A 45 4.76 5.85 -7.85
CA SER A 45 5.02 4.41 -7.65
C SER A 45 4.90 3.96 -6.19
N VAL A 46 5.28 4.81 -5.22
CA VAL A 46 5.33 4.45 -3.80
C VAL A 46 4.00 3.95 -3.23
N PRO A 47 2.81 4.49 -3.59
CA PRO A 47 1.53 3.96 -3.14
C PRO A 47 1.35 2.45 -3.44
N ALA A 48 1.91 1.95 -4.54
CA ALA A 48 1.78 0.54 -4.93
C ALA A 48 2.43 -0.42 -3.90
N VAL A 49 3.44 0.04 -3.16
CA VAL A 49 4.11 -0.75 -2.10
C VAL A 49 3.13 -1.16 -1.01
N SER A 50 2.12 -0.35 -0.75
CA SER A 50 1.10 -0.63 0.28
C SER A 50 0.24 -1.84 -0.04
N ILE A 51 0.10 -2.24 -1.32
CA ILE A 51 -0.72 -3.38 -1.76
C ILE A 51 0.12 -4.55 -2.29
N ALA A 52 1.31 -4.27 -2.81
CA ALA A 52 2.18 -5.28 -3.39
C ALA A 52 2.68 -6.30 -2.36
N GLY A 53 2.54 -7.59 -2.68
CA GLY A 53 2.99 -8.67 -1.79
C GLY A 53 2.16 -8.80 -0.49
N GLY A 54 0.87 -8.44 -0.56
CA GLY A 54 -0.07 -8.44 0.57
C GLY A 54 -0.19 -7.05 1.17
N THR A 55 -1.42 -6.56 1.39
CA THR A 55 -1.61 -5.17 1.80
C THR A 55 -1.01 -4.87 3.17
N ASP A 56 -0.76 -3.59 3.45
CA ASP A 56 -0.28 -3.16 4.76
C ASP A 56 -1.24 -3.63 5.89
N GLU A 57 -2.55 -3.66 5.64
CA GLU A 57 -3.58 -4.17 6.56
C GLU A 57 -3.40 -5.66 6.80
N ILE A 58 -3.30 -6.47 5.74
CA ILE A 58 -3.06 -7.91 5.84
C ILE A 58 -1.76 -8.18 6.61
N GLN A 59 -0.73 -7.36 6.42
CA GLN A 59 0.50 -7.53 7.16
C GLN A 59 0.38 -7.19 8.64
N ARG A 60 -0.42 -6.19 9.01
CA ARG A 60 -0.73 -5.90 10.41
C ARG A 60 -1.51 -7.07 11.04
N ASN A 61 -2.48 -7.63 10.34
CA ASN A 61 -3.24 -8.80 10.82
C ASN A 61 -2.33 -10.00 11.06
N ILE A 62 -1.41 -10.29 10.12
CA ILE A 62 -0.42 -11.36 10.28
C ILE A 62 0.45 -11.13 11.53
N ILE A 63 0.87 -9.90 11.80
CA ILE A 63 1.67 -9.57 13.00
C ILE A 63 0.82 -9.74 14.26
N ALA A 64 -0.41 -9.23 14.27
CA ALA A 64 -1.33 -9.38 15.39
C ALA A 64 -1.55 -10.85 15.76
N GLU A 65 -1.88 -11.70 14.77
CA GLU A 65 -2.16 -13.12 15.01
C GLU A 65 -0.90 -13.93 15.32
N ARG A 66 0.19 -13.76 14.55
CA ARG A 66 1.35 -14.68 14.63
C ARG A 66 2.44 -14.21 15.58
N VAL A 67 2.58 -12.91 15.80
CA VAL A 67 3.62 -12.34 16.68
C VAL A 67 3.02 -11.96 18.02
N LEU A 68 1.90 -11.22 18.01
CA LEU A 68 1.26 -10.75 19.24
C LEU A 68 0.24 -11.76 19.81
N GLN A 69 -0.01 -12.88 19.11
CA GLN A 69 -0.93 -13.93 19.53
C GLN A 69 -2.36 -13.44 19.83
N MET A 70 -2.78 -12.37 19.15
CA MET A 70 -4.14 -11.87 19.24
C MET A 70 -5.12 -12.86 18.59
N PRO A 71 -6.39 -12.88 19.03
CA PRO A 71 -7.43 -13.66 18.36
C PRO A 71 -7.53 -13.30 16.87
N LYS A 72 -7.79 -14.30 16.05
CA LYS A 72 -7.96 -14.16 14.59
C LYS A 72 -9.19 -13.31 14.27
N GLU A 73 -9.06 -12.42 13.28
CA GLU A 73 -10.20 -11.62 12.80
C GLU A 73 -11.27 -12.50 12.13
N PRO A 74 -12.56 -12.15 12.27
CA PRO A 74 -13.65 -12.84 11.56
C PRO A 74 -13.41 -12.84 10.04
N ARG A 75 -13.62 -14.01 9.43
CA ARG A 75 -13.46 -14.21 7.99
C ARG A 75 -14.79 -14.67 7.38
N PHE A 76 -15.15 -14.05 6.25
CA PHE A 76 -16.37 -14.37 5.49
C PHE A 76 -16.08 -15.15 4.21
N ASP A 77 -14.81 -15.49 3.99
CA ASP A 77 -14.27 -16.13 2.78
C ASP A 77 -13.77 -17.57 3.05
N THR A 78 -14.34 -18.24 4.06
CA THR A 78 -13.94 -19.60 4.44
C THR A 78 -14.64 -20.66 3.59
N GLY A 79 -13.90 -21.68 3.15
CA GLY A 79 -14.44 -22.80 2.36
C GLY A 79 -14.08 -22.71 0.87
N PRO A 80 -14.64 -23.59 0.03
CA PRO A 80 -14.45 -23.52 -1.42
C PRO A 80 -14.89 -22.16 -1.99
N PHE A 81 -14.15 -21.63 -2.97
CA PHE A 81 -14.43 -20.30 -3.54
C PHE A 81 -15.87 -20.14 -4.08
N ARG A 82 -16.48 -21.23 -4.56
CA ARG A 82 -17.87 -21.22 -5.03
C ARG A 82 -18.91 -20.91 -3.93
N ASP A 83 -18.53 -21.13 -2.67
CA ASP A 83 -19.40 -20.97 -1.49
C ASP A 83 -19.18 -19.61 -0.81
N VAL A 84 -18.22 -18.80 -1.28
CA VAL A 84 -17.95 -17.45 -0.76
C VAL A 84 -19.07 -16.51 -1.20
N ALA A 85 -19.63 -15.75 -0.24
CA ALA A 85 -20.69 -14.79 -0.48
C ALA A 85 -20.27 -13.76 -1.56
N ARG A 86 -21.15 -13.51 -2.53
CA ARG A 86 -20.94 -12.54 -3.60
C ARG A 86 -21.74 -11.28 -3.31
N ASN A 87 -21.20 -10.12 -3.71
CA ASN A 87 -21.99 -8.89 -3.73
C ASN A 87 -23.15 -9.08 -4.71
N VAL A 88 -24.36 -9.13 -4.17
CA VAL A 88 -25.58 -9.03 -4.98
C VAL A 88 -25.72 -7.56 -5.32
N GLY A 89 -25.57 -7.20 -6.61
CA GLY A 89 -25.80 -5.83 -7.05
C GLY A 89 -27.22 -5.41 -6.66
N ASP A 90 -27.34 -4.29 -5.96
CA ASP A 90 -28.62 -3.62 -5.75
C ASP A 90 -29.00 -3.01 -7.12
N ASP A 91 -29.93 -3.66 -7.81
CA ASP A 91 -30.40 -3.29 -9.15
C ASP A 91 -31.36 -2.09 -9.05
N ARG A 92 -30.83 -0.95 -8.57
CA ARG A 92 -31.53 0.34 -8.46
C ARG A 92 -31.03 1.34 -9.47
#